data_AF-A0AA86IUS1-F1
#
_entry.id   AF-A0AA86IUS1-F1
#
_cell.length_a   1.000
_cell.length_b   1.000
_cell.length_c   1.000
_cell.angle_alpha   90.00
_cell.angle_beta   90.00
_cell.angle_gamma   90.00
#
_symmetry.space_group_name_H-M   'P 1'
#
loop_
_entity.id
_entity.type
_entity.pdbx_description
1 polymer ?
#
loop_
_entity_poly.entity_id
_entity_poly.type
_entity_poly.pdbx_seq_one_letter_code
_entity_poly.pdbx_strand_id
1 'polypeptide(L)' 'MPTQESKAHRVGEFATLRNTSPEIAEAIFELADYDEKLAEQIWEEGNDEVLILAFKKTDKDSLFWGEQTIERKNV' A
#
# COMPACT_ATOMS: atom_id res chain seq x y z
N MET A 1 0.40 19.38 9.04
CA MET A 1 -0.18 18.52 7.99
C MET A 1 0.94 18.20 7.00
N PRO A 2 1.15 16.93 6.63
CA PRO A 2 2.11 16.57 5.58
C PRO A 2 1.65 17.14 4.23
N THR A 3 2.58 17.65 3.44
CA THR A 3 2.32 18.13 2.07
C THR A 3 2.09 16.95 1.12
N GLN A 4 1.40 17.15 0.00
CA GLN A 4 1.19 16.09 -1.00
C GLN A 4 2.51 15.49 -1.51
N GLU A 5 3.54 16.30 -1.68
CA GLU A 5 4.89 15.86 -2.04
C GLU A 5 5.50 14.94 -0.98
N SER A 6 5.40 15.31 0.31
CA SER A 6 5.90 14.45 1.41
C SER A 6 5.16 13.12 1.50
N LYS A 7 3.86 13.10 1.19
CA LYS A 7 3.04 11.87 1.14
C LYS A 7 3.50 10.94 0.00
N ALA A 8 3.65 11.49 -1.20
CA ALA A 8 4.09 10.73 -2.36
C ALA A 8 5.50 10.16 -2.18
N HIS A 9 6.41 10.93 -1.58
CA HIS A 9 7.76 10.48 -1.25
C HIS A 9 7.74 9.27 -0.30
N ARG A 10 6.98 9.37 0.81
CA ARG A 10 6.84 8.28 1.80
C ARG A 10 6.28 7.00 1.19
N VAL A 11 5.21 7.12 0.40
CA VAL A 11 4.60 5.97 -0.29
C VAL A 11 5.60 5.32 -1.26
N GLY A 12 6.31 6.13 -2.04
CA GLY A 12 7.32 5.62 -3.00
C GLY A 12 8.51 4.94 -2.32
N GLU A 13 9.04 5.52 -1.25
CA GLU A 13 10.12 4.91 -0.46
C GLU A 13 9.66 3.60 0.18
N PHE A 14 8.46 3.58 0.76
CA PHE A 14 7.90 2.39 1.37
C PHE A 14 7.70 1.27 0.35
N ALA A 15 7.10 1.59 -0.80
CA ALA A 15 6.91 0.64 -1.91
C ALA A 15 8.24 0.01 -2.35
N THR A 16 9.28 0.83 -2.48
CA THR A 16 10.63 0.39 -2.87
C THR A 16 11.27 -0.47 -1.80
N LEU A 17 11.25 -0.03 -0.54
CA LEU A 17 11.89 -0.72 0.59
C LEU A 17 11.26 -2.08 0.86
N ARG A 18 9.94 -2.18 0.71
CA ARG A 18 9.17 -3.41 0.95
C ARG A 18 8.95 -4.25 -0.29
N ASN A 19 9.47 -3.82 -1.44
CA ASN A 19 9.26 -4.46 -2.74
C ASN A 19 7.77 -4.74 -3.01
N THR A 20 6.92 -3.75 -2.78
CA THR A 20 5.46 -3.84 -2.93
C THR A 20 4.96 -2.85 -3.99
N SER A 21 3.80 -3.11 -4.56
CA SER A 21 3.16 -2.20 -5.50
C SER A 21 2.87 -0.84 -4.85
N PRO A 22 3.11 0.29 -5.56
CA PRO A 22 2.77 1.62 -5.08
C PRO A 22 1.29 1.75 -4.66
N GLU A 23 0.38 1.04 -5.31
CA GLU A 23 -1.04 1.03 -4.97
C GLU A 23 -1.32 0.39 -3.59
N ILE A 24 -0.58 -0.66 -3.23
CA ILE A 24 -0.66 -1.29 -1.90
C ILE A 24 -0.05 -0.36 -0.86
N ALA A 25 1.13 0.20 -1.13
CA ALA A 25 1.77 1.16 -0.24
C ALA A 25 0.85 2.38 0.00
N GLU A 26 0.23 2.94 -1.04
CA GLU A 26 -0.69 4.06 -0.89
C GLU A 26 -1.91 3.70 -0.05
N ALA A 27 -2.54 2.55 -0.29
CA ALA A 27 -3.68 2.08 0.49
C ALA A 27 -3.33 1.88 1.99
N ILE A 28 -2.15 1.37 2.30
CA ILE A 28 -1.67 1.25 3.68
C ILE A 28 -1.52 2.63 4.33
N PHE A 29 -0.88 3.58 3.65
CA PHE A 29 -0.73 4.94 4.16
C PHE A 29 -2.06 5.69 4.30
N GLU A 30 -3.03 5.43 3.43
CA GLU A 30 -4.38 6.00 3.56
C GLU A 30 -5.12 5.44 4.79
N LEU A 31 -5.09 4.12 5.00
CA LEU A 31 -5.68 3.50 6.20
C LEU A 31 -4.99 3.95 7.49
N ALA A 32 -3.70 4.24 7.42
CA ALA A 32 -2.90 4.71 8.55
C ALA A 32 -3.00 6.22 8.80
N ASP A 33 -3.78 6.99 8.02
CA ASP A 33 -3.76 8.47 8.01
C ASP A 33 -2.34 9.05 7.92
N TYR A 34 -1.48 8.38 7.15
CA TYR A 34 -0.06 8.69 6.96
C TYR A 34 0.80 8.67 8.24
N ASP A 35 0.35 7.97 9.29
CA ASP A 35 1.18 7.57 10.43
C ASP A 35 2.08 6.40 10.01
N GLU A 36 3.39 6.63 9.97
CA GLU A 36 4.38 5.64 9.52
C GLU A 36 4.40 4.39 10.41
N LYS A 37 4.17 4.52 11.71
CA LYS A 37 4.19 3.36 12.63
C LYS A 37 2.96 2.49 12.42
N LEU A 38 1.81 3.12 12.22
CA LEU A 38 0.58 2.39 11.91
C LEU A 38 0.65 1.77 10.50
N ALA A 39 1.25 2.45 9.54
CA ALA A 39 1.50 1.90 8.21
C ALA A 39 2.42 0.65 8.26
N GLU A 40 3.49 0.70 9.05
CA GLU A 40 4.34 -0.47 9.31
C GLU A 40 3.55 -1.60 9.98
N GLN A 41 2.71 -1.30 10.96
CA GLN A 41 1.89 -2.31 11.63
C GLN A 41 0.92 -2.99 10.65
N ILE A 42 0.19 -2.21 9.84
CA ILE A 42 -0.74 -2.74 8.83
C ILE A 42 0.00 -3.65 7.82
N TRP A 43 1.23 -3.25 7.44
CA TRP A 43 2.06 -4.03 6.54
C TRP A 43 2.47 -5.39 7.13
N GLU A 44 2.95 -5.42 8.38
CA GLU A 44 3.43 -6.64 9.03
C GLU A 44 2.28 -7.58 9.43
N GLU A 45 1.16 -7.03 9.90
CA GLU A 45 0.00 -7.83 10.32
C GLU A 45 -0.80 -8.36 9.13
N GLY A 46 -0.75 -7.66 7.99
CA GLY A 46 -1.62 -7.90 6.85
C GLY A 46 -3.05 -7.40 7.10
N ASN A 47 -3.66 -6.78 6.10
CA ASN A 47 -5.04 -6.29 6.19
C ASN A 47 -5.72 -6.39 4.82
N ASP A 48 -6.78 -7.18 4.72
CA ASP A 48 -7.53 -7.41 3.48
C ASP A 48 -8.15 -6.11 2.92
N GLU A 49 -8.46 -5.13 3.76
CA GLU A 49 -9.00 -3.84 3.34
C GLU A 49 -8.00 -3.08 2.44
N VAL A 50 -6.69 -3.26 2.68
CA VAL A 50 -5.63 -2.70 1.84
C VAL A 50 -5.77 -3.19 0.40
N LEU A 51 -6.05 -4.48 0.20
CA LEU A 51 -6.18 -5.06 -1.14
C LEU A 51 -7.38 -4.46 -1.88
N ILE A 52 -8.52 -4.35 -1.19
CA ILE A 52 -9.74 -3.75 -1.76
C ILE A 52 -9.48 -2.29 -2.18
N LEU A 53 -8.79 -1.51 -1.35
CA LEU A 53 -8.46 -0.12 -1.65
C LEU A 53 -7.43 0.00 -2.78
N ALA A 54 -6.37 -0.82 -2.75
CA ALA A 54 -5.32 -0.82 -3.77
C ALA A 54 -5.88 -1.16 -5.16
N PHE A 55 -6.73 -2.18 -5.27
CA PHE A 55 -7.34 -2.56 -6.56
C PHE A 55 -8.41 -1.58 -7.06
N LYS A 56 -8.98 -0.72 -6.20
CA LYS A 56 -9.86 0.39 -6.64
C LYS A 56 -9.08 1.52 -7.32
N LYS A 57 -7.78 1.62 -7.08
CA LYS A 57 -6.91 2.71 -7.58
C LYS A 57 -6.26 2.42 -8.93
N THR A 58 -6.44 1.22 -9.45
CA THR A 58 -5.74 0.74 -10.66
C THR A 58 -6.63 -0.21 -11.43
N ASP A 59 -6.33 -0.44 -12.70
CA ASP A 59 -7.00 -1.44 -13.54
C ASP A 59 -6.16 -2.71 -13.72
N LYS A 60 -5.01 -2.82 -13.02
CA LYS A 60 -4.15 -4.00 -13.09
C LYS A 60 -4.86 -5.25 -12.57
N ASP A 61 -4.53 -6.39 -13.18
CA ASP A 61 -5.02 -7.70 -12.75
C ASP A 61 -4.26 -8.25 -11.53
N SER A 62 -3.06 -7.74 -11.27
CA SER A 62 -2.25 -8.15 -10.12
C SER A 62 -1.46 -7.02 -9.49
N LEU A 63 -1.20 -7.17 -8.19
CA LEU A 63 -0.36 -6.31 -7.36
C LEU A 63 0.58 -7.16 -6.50
N PHE A 64 1.67 -6.55 -6.02
CA PHE A 64 2.69 -7.24 -5.24
C PHE A 64 2.63 -6.80 -3.77
N TRP A 65 2.46 -7.74 -2.85
CA TRP A 65 2.67 -7.53 -1.41
C TRP A 65 3.97 -8.21 -1.02
N GLY A 66 5.08 -7.50 -1.18
CA GLY A 66 6.42 -8.05 -0.96
C GLY A 66 6.71 -9.14 -1.98
N GLU A 67 6.96 -10.36 -1.52
CA GLU A 67 7.18 -11.51 -2.41
C GLU A 67 5.89 -12.13 -2.95
N GLN A 68 4.73 -11.75 -2.41
CA GLN A 68 3.44 -12.32 -2.82
C GLN A 68 2.85 -11.55 -4.01
N THR A 69 2.39 -12.27 -5.02
CA THR A 69 1.57 -11.71 -6.10
C THR A 69 0.10 -11.96 -5.78
N ILE A 70 -0.67 -10.88 -5.67
CA ILE A 70 -2.11 -10.92 -5.41
C ILE A 70 -2.82 -10.65 -6.73
N GLU A 71 -3.76 -11.51 -7.10
CA GLU A 71 -4.60 -11.30 -8.28
C GLU A 71 -5.94 -10.70 -7.88
N ARG A 72 -6.44 -9.74 -8.67
CA ARG A 72 -7.71 -9.03 -8.42
C ARG A 72 -8.89 -9.96 -8.18
N LYS A 73 -8.93 -11.11 -8.86
CA LYS A 73 -10.02 -12.11 -8.74
C LYS A 73 -10.07 -12.82 -7.38
N ASN A 74 -9.00 -12.69 -6.57
CA ASN A 74 -8.85 -13.33 -5.26
C ASN A 74 -9.12 -12.36 -4.10
N VAL A 75 -9.64 -11.16 -4.40
CA VAL A 75 -9.99 -10.08 -3.45
C VAL A 75 -11.49 -9.85 -3.53
#